data_AF-A0A522FC47-F1
#
_entry.id   AF-A0A522FC47-F1
#
_cell.length_a   1.000
_cell.length_b   1.000
_cell.length_c   1.000
_cell.angle_alpha   90.00
_cell.angle_beta   90.00
_cell.angle_gamma   90.00
#
_symmetry.space_group_name_H-M   'P 1'
#
loop_
_entity.id
_entity.type
_entity.pdbx_description
1 polymer ?
#
loop_
_entity_poly.entity_id
_entity_poly.type
_entity_poly.pdbx_seq_one_letter_code
_entity_poly.pdbx_strand_id
1 'polypeptide(L)'
;MDRNSIYFKAVLESTLIFKIKGTAKSLFDIWVEHAKQRYSDYSFQAKDETLVDDLVTSFAKGLELVWRNENKTKRTSPEWSAGVVLDTASTTLNTHWSQEYIYKQANEYKDLCFLTTLSQFLKADALAVKKIEVLYRHRIQKQINRVEPELEKKDKIIDLNQFKKNQKLDVTFKKSITDYLDSLYYEKHFL
;
A
#
# COMPACT_ATOMS: atom_id res chain seq x y z
N MET A 1 -6.07 11.94 8.29
CA MET A 1 -7.31 12.22 9.05
C MET A 1 -6.89 12.71 10.42
N ASP A 2 -7.49 13.77 10.93
CA ASP A 2 -7.10 14.35 12.22
C ASP A 2 -7.57 13.44 13.36
N ARG A 3 -6.61 12.91 14.15
CA ARG A 3 -6.89 12.10 15.34
C ARG A 3 -7.65 12.89 16.41
N ASN A 4 -7.67 14.22 16.32
CA ASN A 4 -8.44 15.09 17.21
C ASN A 4 -9.90 15.30 16.75
N SER A 5 -10.32 14.69 15.64
CA SER A 5 -11.70 14.84 15.17
C SER A 5 -12.71 14.26 16.17
N ILE A 6 -13.90 14.86 16.19
CA ILE A 6 -15.01 14.43 17.06
C ILE A 6 -15.40 12.96 16.85
N TYR A 7 -15.19 12.42 15.66
CA TYR A 7 -15.53 11.03 15.32
C TYR A 7 -14.54 10.03 15.92
N PHE A 8 -13.26 10.38 15.97
CA PHE A 8 -12.25 9.58 16.66
C PHE A 8 -12.52 9.53 18.17
N LYS A 9 -12.82 10.69 18.77
CA LYS A 9 -13.21 10.77 20.19
C LYS A 9 -14.44 9.93 20.47
N ALA A 10 -15.46 10.02 19.60
CA ALA A 10 -16.68 9.22 19.73
C ALA A 10 -16.41 7.71 19.75
N VAL A 11 -15.45 7.21 18.95
CA VAL A 11 -15.06 5.78 19.02
C VAL A 11 -14.33 5.48 20.33
N LEU A 12 -13.32 6.29 20.68
CA LEU A 12 -12.43 6.05 21.82
C LEU A 12 -13.13 6.15 23.18
N GLU A 13 -14.10 7.05 23.31
CA GLU A 13 -14.85 7.31 24.54
C GLU A 13 -16.10 6.41 24.67
N SER A 14 -16.41 5.60 23.65
CA SER A 14 -17.55 4.68 23.68
C SER A 14 -17.17 3.27 24.11
N THR A 15 -18.16 2.45 24.44
CA THR A 15 -17.95 1.02 24.73
C THR A 15 -17.44 0.22 23.52
N LEU A 16 -17.53 0.78 22.31
CA LEU A 16 -17.01 0.17 21.08
C LEU A 16 -15.50 -0.08 21.18
N ILE A 17 -14.74 0.77 21.88
CA ILE A 17 -13.28 0.61 21.99
C ILE A 17 -12.89 -0.73 22.63
N PHE A 18 -13.66 -1.23 23.59
CA PHE A 18 -13.39 -2.52 24.23
C PHE A 18 -13.65 -3.67 23.26
N LYS A 19 -14.70 -3.57 22.43
CA LYS A 19 -14.98 -4.53 21.36
C LYS A 19 -13.88 -4.51 20.31
N ILE A 20 -13.42 -3.33 19.89
CA ILE A 20 -12.30 -3.18 18.95
C ILE A 20 -11.05 -3.84 19.51
N LYS A 21 -10.65 -3.51 20.75
CA LYS A 21 -9.48 -4.10 21.41
C LYS A 21 -9.56 -5.62 21.50
N GLY A 22 -10.73 -6.17 21.80
CA GLY A 22 -10.93 -7.62 21.90
C GLY A 22 -11.02 -8.36 20.56
N THR A 23 -11.25 -7.68 19.44
CA THR A 23 -11.51 -8.32 18.14
C THR A 23 -10.48 -8.00 17.07
N ALA A 24 -9.65 -6.97 17.26
CA ALA A 24 -8.72 -6.49 16.24
C ALA A 24 -7.81 -7.57 15.66
N LYS A 25 -7.17 -8.33 16.56
CA LYS A 25 -6.27 -9.41 16.17
C LYS A 25 -6.98 -10.53 15.42
N SER A 26 -8.13 -10.98 15.93
CA SER A 26 -8.93 -12.03 15.29
C SER A 26 -9.43 -11.62 13.90
N LEU A 27 -9.88 -10.38 13.73
CA LEU A 27 -10.30 -9.86 12.42
C LEU A 27 -9.13 -9.82 11.43
N PHE A 28 -7.96 -9.40 11.90
CA PHE A 28 -6.76 -9.40 11.08
C PHE A 28 -6.34 -10.82 10.69
N ASP A 29 -6.39 -11.78 11.61
CA ASP A 29 -6.03 -13.17 11.32
C ASP A 29 -6.97 -13.77 10.26
N ILE A 30 -8.29 -13.51 10.35
CA ILE A 30 -9.26 -13.90 9.31
C ILE A 30 -8.90 -13.26 7.96
N TRP A 31 -8.58 -11.96 7.96
CA TRP A 31 -8.18 -11.27 6.75
C TRP A 31 -6.88 -11.84 6.16
N VAL A 32 -5.91 -12.21 6.99
CA VAL A 32 -4.66 -12.86 6.57
C VAL A 32 -4.94 -14.20 5.90
N GLU A 33 -5.85 -15.01 6.44
CA GLU A 33 -6.24 -16.28 5.81
C GLU A 33 -6.84 -16.07 4.42
N HIS A 34 -7.67 -15.04 4.24
CA HIS A 34 -8.15 -14.65 2.92
C HIS A 34 -7.05 -14.11 2.00
N ALA A 35 -6.13 -13.30 2.53
CA ALA A 35 -5.01 -12.78 1.77
C ALA A 35 -4.10 -13.90 1.25
N LYS A 36 -3.82 -14.92 2.06
CA LYS A 36 -2.99 -16.08 1.69
C LYS A 36 -3.58 -16.89 0.54
N GLN A 37 -4.90 -16.90 0.36
CA GLN A 37 -5.52 -17.57 -0.81
C GLN A 37 -5.08 -16.94 -2.13
N ARG A 38 -4.77 -15.65 -2.14
CA ARG A 38 -4.32 -14.90 -3.32
C ARG A 38 -2.80 -14.65 -3.34
N TYR A 39 -2.19 -14.60 -2.16
CA TYR A 39 -0.78 -14.29 -1.95
C TYR A 39 -0.18 -15.35 -1.03
N SER A 40 0.13 -16.53 -1.58
CA SER A 40 0.60 -17.71 -0.83
C SER A 40 1.82 -17.44 0.04
N ASP A 41 2.69 -16.51 -0.38
CA ASP A 41 3.95 -16.20 0.28
C ASP A 41 3.81 -15.11 1.36
N TYR A 42 2.57 -14.69 1.66
CA TYR A 42 2.29 -13.68 2.67
C TYR A 42 2.71 -14.16 4.07
N SER A 43 3.63 -13.41 4.70
CA SER A 43 4.20 -13.72 6.01
C SER A 43 4.18 -12.54 7.00
N PHE A 44 3.60 -11.40 6.60
CA PHE A 44 3.66 -10.19 7.40
C PHE A 44 2.73 -10.27 8.63
N GLN A 45 3.21 -9.79 9.78
CA GLN A 45 2.43 -9.67 11.01
C GLN A 45 2.41 -8.21 11.45
N ALA A 46 1.21 -7.69 11.73
CA ALA A 46 1.00 -6.38 12.32
C ALA A 46 1.05 -6.45 13.85
N LYS A 47 1.43 -5.35 14.49
CA LYS A 47 1.36 -5.21 15.95
C LYS A 47 -0.09 -4.99 16.39
N ASP A 48 -0.47 -5.53 17.54
CA ASP A 48 -1.84 -5.45 18.05
C ASP A 48 -2.29 -4.00 18.25
N GLU A 49 -1.40 -3.11 18.72
CA GLU A 49 -1.75 -1.69 18.89
C GLU A 49 -2.04 -1.01 17.56
N THR A 50 -1.32 -1.37 16.50
CA THR A 50 -1.57 -0.85 15.14
C THR A 50 -2.93 -1.33 14.63
N LEU A 51 -3.27 -2.60 14.84
CA LEU A 51 -4.56 -3.15 14.41
C LEU A 51 -5.75 -2.48 15.12
N VAL A 52 -5.59 -2.15 16.40
CA VAL A 52 -6.59 -1.38 17.16
C VAL A 52 -6.74 0.02 16.57
N ASP A 53 -5.64 0.71 16.30
CA ASP A 53 -5.64 2.04 15.68
C ASP A 53 -6.29 2.02 14.27
N ASP A 54 -6.04 1.00 13.48
CA ASP A 54 -6.61 0.81 12.13
C ASP A 54 -8.14 0.69 12.20
N LEU A 55 -8.64 -0.11 13.15
CA LEU A 55 -10.07 -0.29 13.41
C LEU A 55 -10.72 1.00 13.91
N VAL A 56 -10.11 1.66 14.89
CA VAL A 56 -10.62 2.95 15.40
C VAL A 56 -10.73 3.97 14.28
N THR A 57 -9.70 4.06 13.44
CA THR A 57 -9.67 4.96 12.29
C THR A 57 -10.79 4.64 11.30
N SER A 58 -11.03 3.37 11.04
CA SER A 58 -12.01 2.92 10.05
C SER A 58 -13.44 3.12 10.53
N PHE A 59 -13.73 2.87 11.81
CA PHE A 59 -15.01 3.21 12.42
C PHE A 59 -15.23 4.72 12.48
N ALA A 60 -14.21 5.51 12.79
CA ALA A 60 -14.30 6.97 12.81
C ALA A 60 -14.66 7.53 11.43
N LYS A 61 -14.11 6.97 10.34
CA LYS A 61 -14.50 7.32 8.96
C LYS A 61 -15.93 6.95 8.64
N GLY A 62 -16.40 5.78 9.08
CA GLY A 62 -17.80 5.38 8.92
C GLY A 62 -18.75 6.36 9.63
N LEU A 63 -18.43 6.73 10.87
CA LEU A 63 -19.19 7.72 11.62
C LEU A 63 -19.17 9.09 10.95
N GLU A 64 -18.00 9.55 10.49
CA GLU A 64 -17.86 10.79 9.75
C GLU A 64 -18.75 10.80 8.50
N LEU A 65 -18.76 9.72 7.73
CA LEU A 65 -19.57 9.59 6.52
C LEU A 65 -21.06 9.70 6.82
N VAL A 66 -21.55 8.99 7.84
CA VAL A 66 -22.97 9.08 8.26
C VAL A 66 -23.31 10.47 8.77
N TRP A 67 -22.41 11.10 9.53
CA TRP A 67 -22.67 12.43 10.09
C TRP A 67 -22.67 13.54 9.05
N ARG A 68 -21.79 13.44 8.03
CA ARG A 68 -21.69 14.38 6.93
C ARG A 68 -22.75 14.18 5.85
N ASN A 69 -23.42 13.03 5.84
CA ASN A 69 -24.49 12.79 4.89
C ASN A 69 -25.68 13.72 5.19
N GLU A 70 -26.06 14.53 4.19
CA GLU A 70 -27.13 15.53 4.30
C GLU A 70 -28.54 14.92 4.39
N ASN A 71 -28.66 13.61 4.14
CA ASN A 71 -29.94 12.91 4.08
C ASN A 71 -30.47 12.56 5.49
N LYS A 72 -30.95 13.59 6.21
CA LYS A 72 -31.42 13.51 7.61
C LYS A 72 -32.44 12.39 7.86
N THR A 73 -33.31 12.10 6.89
CA THR A 73 -34.36 11.07 6.98
C THR A 73 -33.82 9.64 6.97
N LYS A 74 -32.68 9.40 6.30
CA LYS A 74 -32.02 8.08 6.33
C LYS A 74 -31.19 7.90 7.59
N ARG A 75 -30.60 8.98 8.10
CA ARG A 75 -29.83 9.01 9.34
C ARG A 75 -30.68 8.69 10.58
N THR A 76 -31.99 8.97 10.56
CA THR A 76 -32.91 8.58 11.64
C THR A 76 -33.22 7.08 11.66
N SER A 77 -32.85 6.33 10.62
CA SER A 77 -32.88 4.87 10.64
C SER A 77 -31.58 4.33 11.25
N PRO A 78 -31.64 3.68 12.44
CA PRO A 78 -30.45 3.12 13.09
C PRO A 78 -29.81 2.01 12.26
N GLU A 79 -30.63 1.17 11.62
CA GLU A 79 -30.16 0.05 10.79
C GLU A 79 -29.39 0.54 9.56
N TRP A 80 -29.93 1.56 8.88
CA TRP A 80 -29.24 2.16 7.73
C TRP A 80 -27.92 2.79 8.14
N SER A 81 -27.91 3.55 9.24
CA SER A 81 -26.71 4.21 9.75
C SER A 81 -25.65 3.19 10.18
N ALA A 82 -26.04 2.13 10.87
CA ALA A 82 -25.14 1.05 11.26
C ALA A 82 -24.54 0.33 10.03
N GLY A 83 -25.37 0.02 9.02
CA GLY A 83 -24.91 -0.58 7.76
C GLY A 83 -23.85 0.28 7.07
N VAL A 84 -24.11 1.58 6.91
CA VAL A 84 -23.15 2.51 6.29
C VAL A 84 -21.83 2.59 7.06
N VAL A 85 -21.88 2.64 8.40
CA VAL A 85 -20.66 2.65 9.23
C VAL A 85 -19.86 1.36 9.02
N LEU A 86 -20.52 0.20 9.07
CA LEU A 86 -19.85 -1.10 8.93
C LEU A 86 -19.27 -1.30 7.54
N ASP A 87 -20.01 -0.97 6.48
CA ASP A 87 -19.53 -1.07 5.09
C ASP A 87 -18.31 -0.16 4.87
N THR A 88 -18.37 1.07 5.40
CA THR A 88 -17.26 2.03 5.29
C THR A 88 -16.05 1.55 6.08
N ALA A 89 -16.24 1.05 7.30
CA ALA A 89 -15.16 0.54 8.12
C ALA A 89 -14.50 -0.68 7.46
N SER A 90 -15.30 -1.64 6.97
CA SER A 90 -14.84 -2.83 6.27
C SER A 90 -14.02 -2.48 5.02
N THR A 91 -14.56 -1.60 4.16
CA THR A 91 -13.88 -1.18 2.93
C THR A 91 -12.58 -0.43 3.23
N THR A 92 -12.60 0.44 4.24
CA THR A 92 -11.42 1.19 4.68
C THR A 92 -10.34 0.25 5.19
N LEU A 93 -10.69 -0.69 6.07
CA LEU A 93 -9.76 -1.67 6.65
C LEU A 93 -9.13 -2.53 5.58
N ASN A 94 -9.96 -3.13 4.72
CA ASN A 94 -9.47 -3.98 3.65
C ASN A 94 -8.50 -3.23 2.74
N THR A 95 -8.87 -2.01 2.33
CA THR A 95 -8.00 -1.16 1.50
C THR A 95 -6.68 -0.86 2.21
N HIS A 96 -6.74 -0.48 3.49
CA HIS A 96 -5.56 -0.11 4.27
C HIS A 96 -4.62 -1.30 4.47
N TRP A 97 -5.15 -2.44 4.92
CA TRP A 97 -4.36 -3.64 5.16
C TRP A 97 -3.75 -4.21 3.88
N SER A 98 -4.49 -4.22 2.76
CA SER A 98 -3.91 -4.59 1.47
C SER A 98 -2.77 -3.65 1.07
N GLN A 99 -2.91 -2.35 1.31
CA GLN A 99 -1.84 -1.39 1.03
C GLN A 99 -0.62 -1.59 1.92
N GLU A 100 -0.78 -1.60 3.24
CA GLU A 100 0.35 -1.64 4.18
C GLU A 100 1.05 -2.99 4.23
N TYR A 101 0.28 -4.08 4.17
CA TYR A 101 0.80 -5.40 4.51
C TYR A 101 1.02 -6.29 3.28
N ILE A 102 0.40 -5.98 2.13
CA ILE A 102 0.65 -6.69 0.87
C ILE A 102 1.48 -5.79 -0.05
N TYR A 103 0.90 -4.69 -0.55
CA TYR A 103 1.51 -3.92 -1.62
C TYR A 103 2.82 -3.26 -1.20
N LYS A 104 2.88 -2.63 -0.02
CA LYS A 104 4.12 -2.01 0.48
C LYS A 104 5.20 -3.02 0.84
N GLN A 105 4.82 -4.27 1.09
CA GLN A 105 5.78 -5.33 1.43
C GLN A 105 6.40 -5.97 0.19
N ALA A 106 5.74 -5.88 -0.96
CA ALA A 106 6.26 -6.36 -2.24
C ALA A 106 7.60 -5.70 -2.60
N ASN A 107 8.54 -6.50 -3.08
CA ASN A 107 9.87 -6.01 -3.47
C ASN A 107 9.78 -4.93 -4.55
N GLU A 108 8.82 -5.05 -5.46
CA GLU A 108 8.59 -4.12 -6.55
C GLU A 108 8.14 -2.74 -6.07
N TYR A 109 7.34 -2.67 -4.99
CA TYR A 109 6.97 -1.40 -4.38
C TYR A 109 8.18 -0.75 -3.70
N LYS A 110 8.99 -1.55 -2.99
CA LYS A 110 10.22 -1.08 -2.34
C LYS A 110 11.23 -0.56 -3.36
N ASP A 111 11.41 -1.28 -4.46
CA ASP A 111 12.27 -0.88 -5.58
C ASP A 111 11.76 0.42 -6.23
N LEU A 112 10.45 0.56 -6.40
CA LEU A 112 9.87 1.79 -6.93
C LEU A 112 10.08 2.97 -5.98
N CYS A 113 9.81 2.82 -4.69
CA CYS A 113 10.04 3.87 -3.71
C CYS A 113 11.51 4.28 -3.69
N PHE A 114 12.42 3.31 -3.80
CA PHE A 114 13.85 3.55 -3.95
C PHE A 114 14.16 4.38 -5.22
N LEU A 115 13.68 3.95 -6.39
CA LEU A 115 13.89 4.66 -7.65
C LEU A 115 13.28 6.08 -7.64
N THR A 116 12.10 6.25 -7.05
CA THR A 116 11.43 7.55 -6.91
C THR A 116 12.21 8.48 -6.01
N THR A 117 12.66 7.97 -4.85
CA THR A 117 13.50 8.72 -3.90
C THR A 117 14.83 9.10 -4.54
N LEU A 118 15.44 8.18 -5.28
CA LEU A 118 16.70 8.40 -5.98
C LEU A 118 16.56 9.45 -7.09
N SER A 119 15.46 9.41 -7.85
CA SER A 119 15.14 10.41 -8.88
C SER A 119 14.95 11.81 -8.28
N GLN A 120 14.21 11.92 -7.18
CA GLN A 120 14.03 13.18 -6.44
C GLN A 120 15.34 13.69 -5.85
N PHE A 121 16.14 12.80 -5.23
CA PHE A 121 17.44 13.13 -4.65
C PHE A 121 18.43 13.63 -5.70
N LEU A 122 18.46 13.01 -6.89
CA LEU A 122 19.35 13.39 -7.98
C LEU A 122 18.87 14.60 -8.78
N LYS A 123 17.72 15.19 -8.42
CA LYS A 123 17.03 16.24 -9.20
C LYS A 123 16.91 15.83 -10.68
N ALA A 124 16.55 14.58 -10.92
CA ALA A 124 16.39 14.07 -12.28
C ALA A 124 15.25 14.82 -12.99
N ASP A 125 15.39 15.01 -14.31
CA ASP A 125 14.42 15.79 -15.08
C ASP A 125 13.05 15.09 -15.19
N ALA A 126 12.05 15.82 -15.68
CA ALA A 126 10.69 15.32 -15.83
C ALA A 126 10.59 14.05 -16.72
N LEU A 127 11.57 13.82 -17.59
CA LEU A 127 11.61 12.66 -18.49
C LEU A 127 12.00 11.39 -17.73
N ALA A 128 12.96 11.49 -16.80
CA ALA A 128 13.33 10.40 -15.90
C ALA A 128 12.18 10.00 -14.97
N VAL A 129 11.44 10.97 -14.42
CA VAL A 129 10.25 10.72 -13.61
C VAL A 129 9.18 9.99 -14.41
N LYS A 130 8.94 10.41 -15.66
CA LYS A 130 7.94 9.78 -16.55
C LYS A 130 8.32 8.34 -16.92
N LYS A 131 9.61 8.04 -17.13
CA LYS A 131 10.10 6.67 -17.35
C LYS A 131 9.84 5.76 -16.14
N ILE A 132 10.07 6.25 -14.92
CA ILE A 132 9.78 5.51 -13.68
C ILE A 132 8.28 5.22 -13.54
N GLU A 133 7.43 6.20 -13.82
CA GLU A 133 5.97 6.03 -13.76
C GLU A 133 5.46 4.97 -14.76
N VAL A 134 6.04 4.95 -15.97
CA VAL A 134 5.72 3.97 -17.02
C VAL A 134 6.16 2.54 -16.62
N LEU A 135 7.28 2.39 -15.93
CA LEU A 135 7.73 1.10 -15.38
C LEU A 135 6.80 0.63 -14.25
N TYR A 136 6.37 1.54 -13.38
CA TYR A 136 5.42 1.24 -12.30
C TYR A 136 4.10 0.67 -12.81
N ARG A 137 3.44 1.38 -13.73
CA ARG A 137 2.12 0.97 -14.27
C ARG A 137 2.17 -0.42 -14.92
N HIS A 138 3.27 -0.73 -15.59
CA HIS A 138 3.47 -2.03 -16.23
C HIS A 138 3.65 -3.16 -15.20
N ARG A 139 4.45 -2.96 -14.15
CA ARG A 139 4.66 -3.99 -13.11
C ARG A 139 3.39 -4.27 -12.31
N ILE A 140 2.60 -3.22 -12.03
CA ILE A 140 1.28 -3.36 -11.41
C ILE A 140 0.33 -4.19 -12.30
N GLN A 141 0.29 -3.93 -13.61
CA GLN A 141 -0.53 -4.70 -14.55
C GLN A 141 -0.09 -6.16 -14.70
N LYS A 142 1.23 -6.45 -14.68
CA LYS A 142 1.75 -7.81 -14.76
C LYS A 142 1.37 -8.66 -13.55
N GLN A 143 1.30 -8.08 -12.35
CA GLN A 143 0.83 -8.79 -11.15
C GLN A 143 -0.69 -9.07 -11.17
N ILE A 144 -1.48 -8.28 -11.90
CA ILE A 144 -2.93 -8.53 -12.07
C ILE A 144 -3.18 -9.72 -13.02
N ASN A 145 -2.28 -9.98 -13.97
CA ASN A 145 -2.45 -10.95 -15.05
C ASN A 145 -1.50 -12.16 -14.97
N ARG A 146 -1.18 -12.68 -13.78
CA ARG A 146 -0.25 -13.82 -13.63
C ARG A 146 -0.75 -15.09 -14.35
N VAL A 147 -0.32 -15.25 -15.59
CA VAL A 147 0.11 -16.51 -16.20
C VAL A 147 1.57 -16.27 -16.60
N GLU A 148 2.50 -16.81 -15.83
CA GLU A 148 3.93 -16.70 -16.11
C GLU A 148 4.30 -17.68 -17.23
N PRO A 149 5.08 -17.25 -18.25
CA PRO A 149 6.12 -18.07 -18.82
C PRO A 149 7.45 -17.67 -18.17
N GLU A 150 8.16 -18.69 -17.68
CA GLU A 150 9.56 -18.59 -17.29
C GLU A 150 10.36 -17.99 -18.44
N LEU A 151 11.04 -16.87 -18.19
CA LEU A 151 11.98 -16.29 -19.14
C LEU A 151 13.39 -16.35 -18.55
N GLU A 152 14.23 -17.09 -19.27
CA GLU A 152 15.63 -17.36 -19.04
C GLU A 152 16.41 -16.08 -18.68
N LYS A 153 17.15 -16.14 -17.58
CA LYS A 153 18.12 -15.10 -17.20
C LYS A 153 19.21 -15.02 -18.26
N LYS A 154 19.39 -13.83 -18.88
CA LYS A 154 20.57 -13.51 -19.70
C LYS A 154 21.42 -12.40 -19.10
N ASP A 155 22.72 -12.52 -19.35
CA ASP A 155 23.90 -11.94 -18.69
C ASP A 155 24.09 -10.40 -18.76
N LYS A 156 23.02 -9.59 -18.84
CA LYS A 156 23.15 -8.12 -18.89
C LYS A 156 22.39 -7.35 -17.80
N ILE A 157 21.85 -8.06 -16.82
CA ILE A 157 21.15 -7.44 -15.69
C ILE A 157 22.19 -7.09 -14.61
N ILE A 158 22.43 -5.79 -14.40
CA ILE A 158 23.27 -5.32 -13.30
C ILE A 158 22.56 -5.65 -11.98
N ASP A 159 23.22 -6.46 -11.14
CA ASP A 159 22.69 -6.87 -9.83
C ASP A 159 22.60 -5.66 -8.88
N LEU A 160 21.38 -5.40 -8.38
CA LEU A 160 21.09 -4.33 -7.43
C LEU A 160 21.88 -4.47 -6.12
N ASN A 161 22.31 -5.69 -5.76
CA ASN A 161 23.14 -5.92 -4.57
C ASN A 161 24.58 -5.42 -4.76
N GLN A 162 25.09 -5.40 -5.99
CA GLN A 162 26.34 -4.73 -6.31
C GLN A 162 26.18 -3.21 -6.28
N PHE A 163 25.02 -2.70 -6.72
CA PHE A 163 24.69 -1.27 -6.69
C PHE A 163 24.64 -0.70 -5.26
N LYS A 164 24.02 -1.42 -4.31
CA LYS A 164 23.94 -1.02 -2.88
C LYS A 164 25.30 -0.93 -2.17
N LYS A 165 26.34 -1.58 -2.69
CA LYS A 165 27.69 -1.59 -2.08
C LYS A 165 28.57 -0.41 -2.50
N ASN A 166 28.23 0.33 -3.55
CA ASN A 166 28.99 1.49 -3.99
C ASN A 166 28.60 2.75 -3.20
N GLN A 167 29.42 3.11 -2.21
CA GLN A 167 29.22 4.29 -1.34
C GLN A 167 29.75 5.62 -1.92
N LYS A 168 30.37 5.63 -3.11
CA LYS A 168 30.95 6.86 -3.67
C LYS A 168 29.99 7.56 -4.63
N LEU A 169 29.48 8.71 -4.18
CA LEU A 169 28.74 9.70 -4.96
C LEU A 169 29.70 10.46 -5.89
N ASP A 170 29.82 10.00 -7.13
CA ASP A 170 30.55 10.72 -8.19
C ASP A 170 29.70 10.81 -9.48
N VAL A 171 30.09 11.60 -10.47
CA VAL A 171 29.47 11.74 -11.79
C VAL A 171 29.18 10.38 -12.44
N THR A 172 30.05 9.40 -12.17
CA THR A 172 29.94 8.00 -12.56
C THR A 172 28.67 7.32 -11.99
N PHE A 173 28.27 7.65 -10.76
CA PHE A 173 27.06 7.13 -10.11
C PHE A 173 25.78 7.59 -10.81
N LYS A 174 25.71 8.88 -11.18
CA LYS A 174 24.56 9.43 -11.92
C LYS A 174 24.43 8.76 -13.29
N LYS A 175 25.54 8.51 -13.97
CA LYS A 175 25.58 7.80 -15.25
C LYS A 175 25.13 6.34 -15.10
N SER A 176 25.64 5.61 -14.10
CA SER A 176 25.24 4.22 -13.84
C SER A 176 23.75 4.05 -13.54
N ILE A 177 23.13 5.02 -12.87
CA ILE A 177 21.67 5.01 -12.64
C ILE A 177 20.90 5.25 -13.93
N THR A 178 21.38 6.19 -14.76
CA THR A 178 20.77 6.49 -16.04
C THR A 178 20.84 5.25 -16.94
N ASP A 179 22.00 4.58 -16.99
CA ASP A 179 22.22 3.36 -17.76
C ASP A 179 21.34 2.20 -17.25
N TYR A 180 21.14 2.07 -15.94
CA TYR A 180 20.25 1.06 -15.34
C TYR A 180 18.78 1.33 -15.67
N LEU A 181 18.33 2.58 -15.57
CA LEU A 181 16.97 2.97 -15.94
C LEU A 181 16.72 2.78 -17.44
N ASP A 182 17.71 3.06 -18.28
CA ASP A 182 17.62 2.85 -19.71
C ASP A 182 17.64 1.35 -20.07
N SER A 183 18.39 0.50 -19.35
CA SER A 183 18.35 -0.95 -19.57
C SER A 183 16.96 -1.52 -19.23
N LEU A 184 16.37 -1.11 -18.12
CA LEU A 184 15.01 -1.51 -17.73
C LEU A 184 13.95 -1.02 -18.73
N TYR A 185 14.14 0.17 -19.30
CA TYR A 185 13.24 0.71 -20.32
C TYR A 185 13.36 -0.04 -21.64
N TYR A 186 14.59 -0.35 -22.08
CA TYR A 186 14.84 -1.10 -23.31
C TYR A 186 14.30 -2.53 -23.25
N GLU A 187 14.51 -3.23 -22.13
CA GLU A 187 14.01 -4.59 -21.90
C GLU A 187 12.47 -4.66 -21.97
N LYS A 188 11.77 -3.56 -21.68
CA LYS A 188 10.31 -3.49 -21.75
C LYS A 188 9.76 -3.23 -23.16
N HIS A 189 10.49 -2.48 -23.98
CA HIS A 189 9.97 -1.92 -25.23
C HIS A 189 10.51 -2.60 -26.49
N PHE A 190 11.59 -3.37 -26.36
CA PHE A 190 12.29 -3.96 -27.50
C PHE A 190 12.62 -5.45 -27.32
N LEU A 191 12.29 -6.04 -26.17
CA LEU A 191 12.35 -7.47 -25.87
C LEU A 191 10.97 -7.92 -25.36
#